data_AF-A0A1I4QEQ1-F1
#
_entry.id   AF-A0A1I4QEQ1-F1
#
_cell.length_a   1.000
_cell.length_b   1.000
_cell.length_c   1.000
_cell.angle_alpha   90.00
_cell.angle_beta   90.00
_cell.angle_gamma   90.00
#
_symmetry.space_group_name_H-M   'P 1'
#
loop_
_entity.id
_entity.type
_entity.pdbx_description
1 polymer ?
#
loop_
_entity_poly.entity_id
_entity_poly.type
_entity_poly.pdbx_seq_one_letter_code
_entity_poly.pdbx_strand_id
1 'polypeptide(L)'
;MIINTNWFSIFANIQLDYFSEYNDRLESFLDSKKNNIEESFNDRIQALKLQNAEQKNKLFEMHYEDEYHSFNKEFPTILRTSLFNTIYSHLEVELHNLCKRFENDKSIKVNDLNHRGIERSKVYLTKVCNIDFPSNTNEWRLIKNYQTIRNKLTHEGYEFTVDKDNKKLVTAIQNVVGVNMVDRRLYYEVTFDESFCYIFLSILYNFFYQIAEILPNEK
;
A
#
# COMPACT_ATOMS: atom_id res chain seq x y z
N MET A 1 27.13 5.06 16.62
CA MET A 1 25.86 5.49 16.02
C MET A 1 24.79 5.24 17.05
N ILE A 2 24.37 6.28 17.77
CA ILE A 2 23.35 6.14 18.83
C ILE A 2 22.04 6.05 18.09
N ILE A 3 21.43 4.86 18.06
CA ILE A 3 20.05 4.70 17.60
C ILE A 3 19.24 5.46 18.65
N ASN A 4 18.79 6.67 18.31
CA ASN A 4 17.88 7.43 19.13
C ASN A 4 16.49 6.80 18.95
N THR A 5 16.29 5.63 19.56
CA THR A 5 15.05 4.87 19.44
C THR A 5 14.02 5.50 20.37
N ASN A 6 13.41 6.59 19.90
CA ASN A 6 12.24 7.20 20.54
C ASN A 6 11.14 6.12 20.67
N TRP A 7 10.40 6.10 21.78
CA TRP A 7 9.29 5.17 22.01
C TRP A 7 8.34 5.12 20.80
N PHE A 8 8.09 6.27 20.16
CA PHE A 8 7.19 6.36 19.00
C PHE A 8 7.68 5.50 17.83
N SER A 9 8.96 5.57 17.48
CA SER A 9 9.49 4.75 16.39
C SER A 9 9.50 3.27 16.74
N ILE A 10 9.77 2.90 18.00
CA ILE A 10 9.70 1.50 18.44
C ILE A 10 8.30 0.94 18.22
N PHE A 11 7.27 1.59 18.80
CA PHE A 11 5.90 1.05 18.73
C PHE A 11 5.32 1.10 17.33
N ALA A 12 5.53 2.20 16.59
CA ALA A 12 5.00 2.34 15.25
C ALA A 12 5.64 1.33 14.27
N ASN A 13 6.93 1.04 14.42
CA ASN A 13 7.67 0.15 13.53
C ASN A 13 7.42 -1.34 13.79
N ILE A 14 7.18 -1.77 15.04
CA ILE A 14 6.86 -3.18 15.34
C ILE A 14 5.69 -3.68 14.47
N GLN A 15 4.65 -2.86 14.32
CA GLN A 15 3.50 -3.24 13.50
C GLN A 15 3.84 -3.24 12.00
N LEU A 16 4.73 -2.35 11.55
CA LEU A 16 5.23 -2.37 10.16
C LEU A 16 6.06 -3.63 9.89
N ASP A 17 6.81 -4.15 10.87
CA ASP A 17 7.60 -5.38 10.74
C ASP A 17 6.65 -6.57 10.48
N TYR A 18 5.56 -6.66 11.24
CA TYR A 18 4.53 -7.68 11.01
C TYR A 18 3.87 -7.55 9.64
N PHE A 19 3.59 -6.34 9.18
CA PHE A 19 3.05 -6.14 7.83
C PHE A 19 4.05 -6.51 6.73
N SER A 20 5.33 -6.23 6.94
CA SER A 20 6.39 -6.64 6.01
C SER A 20 6.49 -8.15 5.90
N GLU A 21 6.57 -8.84 7.05
CA GLU A 21 6.64 -10.30 7.08
C GLU A 21 5.37 -10.93 6.48
N TYR A 22 4.20 -10.35 6.75
CA TYR A 22 2.95 -10.80 6.16
C TYR A 22 2.95 -10.61 4.64
N ASN A 23 3.46 -9.48 4.13
CA ASN A 23 3.63 -9.23 2.70
C ASN A 23 4.54 -10.29 2.06
N ASP A 24 5.71 -10.55 2.67
CA ASP A 24 6.67 -11.57 2.21
C ASP A 24 5.99 -12.94 2.06
N ARG A 25 5.22 -13.34 3.07
CA ARG A 25 4.53 -14.64 3.07
C ARG A 25 3.45 -14.70 2.00
N LEU A 26 2.69 -13.63 1.78
CA LEU A 26 1.64 -13.58 0.76
C LEU A 26 2.20 -13.61 -0.66
N GLU A 27 3.23 -12.81 -0.95
CA GLU A 27 3.85 -12.78 -2.28
C GLU A 27 4.54 -14.11 -2.58
N SER A 28 5.27 -14.68 -1.61
CA SER A 28 5.87 -16.02 -1.75
C SER A 28 4.83 -17.11 -2.01
N PHE A 29 3.67 -17.02 -1.35
CA PHE A 29 2.56 -17.96 -1.58
C PHE A 29 1.99 -17.82 -3.00
N LEU A 30 1.76 -16.58 -3.47
CA LEU A 30 1.28 -16.31 -4.82
C LEU A 30 2.24 -16.86 -5.86
N ASP A 31 3.54 -16.61 -5.72
CA ASP A 31 4.55 -17.07 -6.69
C ASP A 31 4.69 -18.58 -6.68
N SER A 32 4.68 -19.21 -5.49
CA SER A 32 4.64 -20.67 -5.40
C SER A 32 3.42 -21.24 -6.14
N LYS A 33 2.24 -20.62 -6.00
CA LYS A 33 1.03 -21.08 -6.69
C LYS A 33 1.10 -20.88 -8.21
N LYS A 34 1.59 -19.74 -8.69
CA LYS A 34 1.82 -19.52 -10.13
C LYS A 34 2.76 -20.57 -10.72
N ASN A 35 3.88 -20.84 -10.06
CA ASN A 35 4.86 -21.83 -10.51
C ASN A 35 4.25 -23.25 -10.53
N ASN A 36 3.50 -23.64 -9.50
CA ASN A 36 2.83 -24.94 -9.46
C ASN A 36 1.82 -25.12 -10.61
N ILE A 37 1.08 -24.07 -10.99
CA ILE A 37 0.13 -24.11 -12.11
C ILE A 37 0.90 -24.31 -13.42
N GLU A 38 1.99 -23.57 -13.63
CA GLU A 38 2.84 -23.69 -14.81
C GLU A 38 3.49 -25.08 -14.92
N GLU A 39 4.03 -25.60 -13.82
CA GLU A 39 4.60 -26.96 -13.74
C GLU A 39 3.52 -28.01 -14.07
N SER A 40 2.34 -27.93 -13.44
CA SER A 40 1.25 -28.88 -13.70
C SER A 40 0.79 -28.85 -15.16
N PHE A 41 0.72 -27.67 -15.77
CA PHE A 41 0.37 -27.52 -17.18
C PHE A 41 1.44 -28.16 -18.09
N ASN A 42 2.72 -27.92 -17.82
CA ASN A 42 3.83 -28.49 -18.57
C ASN A 42 3.91 -30.02 -18.45
N ASP A 43 3.74 -30.56 -17.24
CA ASP A 43 3.67 -32.00 -16.98
C ASP A 43 2.53 -32.65 -17.77
N ARG A 44 1.38 -31.98 -17.83
CA ARG A 44 0.21 -32.48 -18.57
C ARG A 44 0.42 -32.46 -20.08
N ILE A 45 1.06 -31.41 -20.61
CA ILE A 45 1.49 -31.34 -22.02
C ILE A 45 2.41 -32.53 -22.35
N GLN A 46 3.39 -32.81 -21.49
CA GLN A 46 4.35 -33.89 -21.70
C GLN A 46 3.66 -35.27 -21.65
N ALA A 47 2.83 -35.51 -20.63
CA ALA A 47 2.12 -36.77 -20.45
C ALA A 47 1.18 -37.09 -21.62
N LEU A 48 0.52 -36.07 -22.17
CA LEU A 48 -0.37 -36.19 -23.33
C LEU A 48 0.36 -36.09 -24.67
N LYS A 49 1.69 -35.84 -24.66
CA LYS A 49 2.54 -35.66 -25.85
C LYS A 49 1.99 -34.61 -26.82
N LEU A 50 1.43 -33.51 -26.30
CA LEU A 50 0.85 -32.45 -27.13
C LEU A 50 1.96 -31.65 -27.81
N GLN A 51 1.94 -31.61 -29.15
CA GLN A 51 2.98 -30.93 -29.92
C GLN A 51 2.53 -29.62 -30.56
N ASN A 52 1.27 -29.51 -30.97
CA ASN A 52 0.75 -28.29 -31.60
C ASN A 52 0.17 -27.30 -30.58
N ALA A 53 0.12 -26.02 -30.96
CA ALA A 53 -0.34 -24.94 -30.09
C ALA A 53 -1.85 -25.03 -29.81
N GLU A 54 -2.66 -25.48 -30.77
CA GLU A 54 -4.12 -25.56 -30.62
C GLU A 54 -4.53 -26.52 -29.49
N GLN A 55 -3.90 -27.69 -29.42
CA GLN A 55 -4.15 -28.67 -28.36
C GLN A 55 -3.70 -28.14 -26.99
N LYS A 56 -2.57 -27.42 -26.93
CA LYS A 56 -2.06 -26.83 -25.69
C LYS A 56 -2.99 -25.72 -25.20
N ASN A 57 -3.45 -24.85 -26.08
CA ASN A 57 -4.38 -23.78 -25.76
C ASN A 57 -5.71 -24.35 -25.26
N LYS A 58 -6.26 -25.35 -25.95
CA LYS A 58 -7.50 -26.01 -25.52
C LYS A 58 -7.36 -26.68 -24.15
N LEU A 59 -6.21 -27.33 -23.88
CA LEU A 59 -5.93 -27.88 -22.55
C LEU A 59 -5.90 -26.76 -21.48
N PHE A 60 -5.24 -25.64 -21.79
CA PHE A 60 -5.15 -24.49 -20.90
C PHE A 60 -6.53 -23.90 -20.60
N GLU A 61 -7.29 -23.53 -21.64
CA GLU A 61 -8.66 -23.00 -21.54
C GLU A 61 -9.57 -23.92 -20.72
N MET A 62 -9.49 -25.23 -20.94
CA MET A 62 -10.39 -26.18 -20.27
C MET A 62 -10.04 -26.49 -18.81
N HIS A 63 -8.78 -26.32 -18.40
CA HIS A 63 -8.31 -26.87 -17.12
C HIS A 63 -7.47 -25.92 -16.26
N TYR A 64 -6.91 -24.85 -16.83
CA TYR A 64 -5.92 -24.01 -16.15
C TYR A 64 -6.25 -22.52 -16.23
N GLU A 65 -7.05 -22.07 -17.19
CA GLU A 65 -7.34 -20.64 -17.40
C GLU A 65 -7.92 -19.96 -16.16
N ASP A 66 -8.93 -20.56 -15.52
CA ASP A 66 -9.56 -20.00 -14.33
C ASP A 66 -8.58 -19.84 -13.16
N GLU A 67 -7.78 -20.89 -12.89
CA GLU A 67 -6.81 -20.87 -11.80
C GLU A 67 -5.65 -19.91 -12.12
N TYR A 68 -5.17 -19.92 -13.36
CA TYR A 68 -4.16 -18.99 -13.84
C TYR A 68 -4.64 -17.54 -13.70
N HIS A 69 -5.86 -17.22 -14.14
CA HIS A 69 -6.45 -15.90 -14.00
C HIS A 69 -6.56 -15.49 -12.52
N SER A 70 -7.01 -16.41 -11.67
CA SER A 70 -7.15 -16.17 -10.23
C SER A 70 -5.81 -15.81 -9.58
N PHE A 71 -4.74 -16.56 -9.84
CA PHE A 71 -3.43 -16.35 -9.20
C PHE A 71 -2.53 -15.31 -9.89
N ASN A 72 -2.79 -14.96 -11.15
CA ASN A 72 -2.04 -13.92 -11.85
C ASN A 72 -2.71 -12.54 -11.80
N LYS A 73 -4.01 -12.48 -11.52
CA LYS A 73 -4.75 -11.21 -11.53
C LYS A 73 -5.58 -10.97 -10.27
N GLU A 74 -6.60 -11.79 -10.02
CA GLU A 74 -7.61 -11.48 -9.00
C GLU A 74 -7.04 -11.54 -7.59
N PHE A 75 -6.39 -12.64 -7.20
CA PHE A 75 -5.86 -12.82 -5.86
C PHE A 75 -4.71 -11.85 -5.53
N PRO A 76 -3.71 -11.62 -6.41
CA PRO A 76 -2.71 -10.58 -6.16
C PRO A 76 -3.32 -9.20 -5.93
N THR A 77 -4.31 -8.82 -6.74
CA THR A 77 -4.98 -7.52 -6.62
C THR A 77 -5.71 -7.38 -5.29
N ILE A 78 -6.51 -8.38 -4.91
CA ILE A 78 -7.23 -8.40 -3.63
C ILE A 78 -6.26 -8.35 -2.45
N LEU A 79 -5.20 -9.16 -2.47
CA LEU A 79 -4.23 -9.23 -1.38
C LEU A 79 -3.46 -7.91 -1.22
N ARG A 80 -2.92 -7.35 -2.30
CA ARG A 80 -2.14 -6.11 -2.25
C ARG A 80 -2.99 -4.92 -1.82
N THR A 81 -4.21 -4.81 -2.33
CA THR A 81 -5.09 -3.67 -1.99
C THR A 81 -5.66 -3.76 -0.57
N SER A 82 -5.99 -4.97 -0.09
CA SER A 82 -6.43 -5.17 1.29
C SER A 82 -5.30 -4.93 2.31
N LEU A 83 -4.10 -5.42 2.02
CA LEU A 83 -2.91 -5.16 2.83
C LEU A 83 -2.56 -3.67 2.83
N PHE A 84 -2.54 -3.03 1.67
CA PHE A 84 -2.32 -1.59 1.57
C PHE A 84 -3.32 -0.77 2.40
N ASN A 85 -4.61 -1.09 2.33
CA ASN A 85 -5.63 -0.42 3.16
C ASN A 85 -5.37 -0.63 4.65
N THR A 86 -4.89 -1.80 5.04
CA THR A 86 -4.53 -2.11 6.44
C THR A 86 -3.32 -1.29 6.89
N ILE A 87 -2.24 -1.24 6.09
CA ILE A 87 -1.04 -0.45 6.37
C ILE A 87 -1.38 1.04 6.44
N TYR A 88 -2.22 1.54 5.53
CA TYR A 88 -2.64 2.95 5.52
C TYR A 88 -3.49 3.28 6.75
N SER A 89 -4.38 2.38 7.16
CA SER A 89 -5.18 2.57 8.38
C SER A 89 -4.29 2.61 9.63
N HIS A 90 -3.23 1.80 9.66
CA HIS A 90 -2.21 1.86 10.73
C HIS A 90 -1.55 3.23 10.81
N LEU A 91 -1.12 3.81 9.67
CA LEU A 91 -0.61 5.18 9.62
C LEU A 91 -1.61 6.19 10.21
N GLU A 92 -2.88 6.11 9.84
CA GLU A 92 -3.93 7.01 10.36
C GLU A 92 -4.09 6.88 11.89
N VAL A 93 -4.07 5.64 12.40
CA VAL A 93 -4.15 5.34 13.83
C VAL A 93 -2.94 5.87 14.58
N GLU A 94 -1.72 5.60 14.12
CA GLU A 94 -0.51 6.06 14.79
C GLU A 94 -0.40 7.58 14.84
N LEU A 95 -0.72 8.26 13.74
CA LEU A 95 -0.77 9.73 13.73
C LEU A 95 -1.85 10.28 14.65
N HIS A 96 -3.01 9.60 14.76
CA HIS A 96 -4.07 10.00 15.68
C HIS A 96 -3.67 9.79 17.15
N ASN A 97 -3.08 8.64 17.47
CA ASN A 97 -2.58 8.31 18.80
C ASN A 97 -1.50 9.29 19.24
N LEU A 98 -0.62 9.70 18.30
CA LEU A 98 0.36 10.74 18.55
C LEU A 98 -0.32 12.07 18.95
N CYS A 99 -1.36 12.49 18.22
CA CYS A 99 -2.13 13.68 18.58
C CYS A 99 -2.73 13.57 19.98
N LYS A 100 -3.30 12.41 20.32
CA LYS A 100 -3.92 12.14 21.62
C LYS A 100 -2.94 12.26 22.78
N ARG A 101 -1.68 11.86 22.60
CA ARG A 101 -0.64 11.99 23.64
C ARG A 101 -0.32 13.45 23.96
N PHE A 102 -0.35 14.33 22.97
CA PHE A 102 -0.15 15.76 23.17
C PHE A 102 -1.43 16.53 23.52
N GLU A 103 -2.56 15.86 23.73
CA GLU A 103 -3.86 16.50 23.97
C GLU A 103 -4.09 16.95 25.41
N ASN A 104 -3.49 16.28 26.41
CA ASN A 104 -3.82 16.49 27.83
C ASN A 104 -3.68 17.94 28.32
N ASP A 105 -2.71 18.68 27.79
CA ASP A 105 -2.45 20.08 28.19
C ASP A 105 -3.00 21.11 27.18
N LYS A 106 -3.90 20.70 26.29
CA LYS A 106 -4.44 21.55 25.20
C LYS A 106 -5.91 21.84 25.41
N SER A 107 -6.29 23.09 25.14
CA SER A 107 -7.70 23.52 25.18
C SER A 107 -8.50 23.02 23.97
N ILE A 108 -7.83 22.73 22.86
CA ILE A 108 -8.41 22.19 21.62
C ILE A 108 -8.05 20.71 21.54
N LYS A 109 -9.03 19.85 21.35
CA LYS A 109 -8.84 18.41 21.15
C LYS A 109 -8.66 18.08 19.67
N VAL A 110 -7.99 16.96 19.35
CA VAL A 110 -7.79 16.57 17.95
C VAL A 110 -9.11 16.38 17.20
N ASN A 111 -10.15 15.94 17.90
CA ASN A 111 -11.48 15.70 17.32
C ASN A 111 -12.29 16.98 17.12
N ASP A 112 -11.84 18.12 17.64
CA ASP A 112 -12.50 19.42 17.44
C ASP A 112 -12.15 20.03 16.06
N LEU A 113 -11.14 19.48 15.37
CA LEU A 113 -10.76 19.93 14.04
C LEU A 113 -11.64 19.32 12.95
N ASN A 114 -12.11 20.17 12.02
CA ASN A 114 -12.92 19.76 10.85
C ASN A 114 -12.16 18.98 9.76
N HIS A 115 -10.84 18.83 9.91
CA HIS A 115 -9.99 18.10 8.97
C HIS A 115 -10.20 16.57 9.10
N ARG A 116 -9.75 15.79 8.11
CA ARG A 116 -9.92 14.32 8.09
C ARG A 116 -8.60 13.58 7.87
N GLY A 117 -8.56 12.32 8.32
CA GLY A 117 -7.42 11.42 8.16
C GLY A 117 -6.10 12.03 8.63
N ILE A 118 -5.04 11.78 7.87
CA ILE A 118 -3.68 12.26 8.16
C ILE A 118 -3.54 13.79 8.18
N GLU A 119 -4.36 14.53 7.41
CA GLU A 119 -4.29 16.00 7.40
C GLU A 119 -4.82 16.58 8.73
N ARG A 120 -5.78 15.93 9.38
CA ARG A 120 -6.21 16.32 10.74
C ARG A 120 -5.06 16.23 11.72
N SER A 121 -4.33 15.12 11.69
CA SER A 121 -3.21 14.89 12.59
C SER A 121 -2.08 15.90 12.34
N LYS A 122 -1.73 16.13 11.07
CA LYS A 122 -0.76 17.17 10.68
C LYS A 122 -1.16 18.55 11.20
N VAL A 123 -2.41 18.99 10.96
CA VAL A 123 -2.87 20.32 11.40
C VAL A 123 -2.85 20.43 12.92
N TYR A 124 -3.27 19.38 13.63
CA TYR A 124 -3.26 19.37 15.08
C TYR A 124 -1.84 19.51 15.64
N LEU A 125 -0.92 18.64 15.19
CA LEU A 125 0.47 18.64 15.66
C LEU A 125 1.16 19.98 15.36
N THR A 126 0.93 20.56 14.17
CA THR A 126 1.56 21.83 13.79
C THR A 126 0.93 23.06 14.45
N LYS A 127 -0.39 23.18 14.48
CA LYS A 127 -1.08 24.41 14.90
C LYS A 127 -1.49 24.44 16.37
N VAL A 128 -1.70 23.28 16.99
CA VAL A 128 -2.12 23.16 18.39
C VAL A 128 -0.95 22.74 19.28
N CYS A 129 -0.14 21.79 18.81
CA CYS A 129 1.00 21.29 19.58
C CYS A 129 2.30 22.06 19.32
N ASN A 130 2.37 22.91 18.28
CA ASN A 130 3.59 23.61 17.85
C ASN A 130 4.76 22.65 17.56
N ILE A 131 4.46 21.45 17.06
CA ILE A 131 5.46 20.48 16.61
C ILE A 131 5.79 20.76 15.15
N ASP A 132 7.09 20.78 14.81
CA ASP A 132 7.57 20.98 13.43
C ASP A 132 7.38 19.73 12.58
N PHE A 133 6.12 19.40 12.29
CA PHE A 133 5.75 18.20 11.54
C PHE A 133 6.44 18.17 10.17
N PRO A 134 6.95 17.02 9.70
CA PRO A 134 7.77 16.89 8.50
C PRO A 134 6.92 16.95 7.21
N SER A 135 6.06 17.96 7.09
CA SER A 135 5.11 18.13 5.99
C SER A 135 5.75 18.55 4.67
N ASN A 136 7.02 18.96 4.71
CA ASN A 136 7.80 19.34 3.53
C ASN A 136 8.71 18.21 3.01
N THR A 137 8.69 17.03 3.64
CA THR A 137 9.56 15.92 3.24
C THR A 137 9.01 15.16 2.04
N ASN A 138 9.90 14.42 1.37
CA ASN A 138 9.51 13.59 0.24
C ASN A 138 8.55 12.47 0.65
N GLU A 139 8.75 11.91 1.84
CA GLU A 139 7.95 10.85 2.45
C GLU A 139 6.51 11.32 2.64
N TRP A 140 6.30 12.51 3.21
CA TRP A 140 4.95 13.06 3.35
C TRP A 140 4.28 13.30 2.00
N ARG A 141 5.02 13.81 1.01
CA ARG A 141 4.51 13.99 -0.35
C ARG A 141 4.08 12.66 -0.96
N LEU A 142 4.88 11.61 -0.83
CA LEU A 142 4.55 10.27 -1.31
C LEU A 142 3.35 9.69 -0.58
N ILE A 143 3.27 9.81 0.75
CA ILE A 143 2.11 9.38 1.55
C ILE A 143 0.82 10.01 1.04
N LYS A 144 0.84 11.28 0.60
CA LYS A 144 -0.34 11.92 -0.01
C LYS A 144 -0.68 11.39 -1.41
N ASN A 145 0.30 10.94 -2.19
CA ASN A 145 0.02 10.23 -3.44
C ASN A 145 -0.65 8.87 -3.14
N TYR A 146 -0.13 8.12 -2.17
CA TYR A 146 -0.78 6.89 -1.69
C TYR A 146 -2.18 7.15 -1.10
N GLN A 147 -2.40 8.27 -0.41
CA GLN A 147 -3.74 8.68 0.04
C GLN A 147 -4.74 8.78 -1.12
N THR A 148 -4.28 9.28 -2.26
CA THR A 148 -5.11 9.42 -3.46
C THR A 148 -5.56 8.05 -3.96
N ILE A 149 -4.66 7.07 -3.96
CA ILE A 149 -4.96 5.67 -4.30
C ILE A 149 -5.92 5.06 -3.27
N ARG A 150 -5.65 5.20 -1.97
CA ARG A 150 -6.49 4.69 -0.88
C ARG A 150 -7.93 5.20 -1.00
N ASN A 151 -8.09 6.49 -1.29
CA ASN A 151 -9.42 7.08 -1.46
C ASN A 151 -10.17 6.46 -2.64
N LYS A 152 -9.49 6.20 -3.77
CA LYS A 152 -10.09 5.51 -4.91
C LYS A 152 -10.49 4.08 -4.56
N LEU A 153 -9.61 3.32 -3.92
CA LEU A 153 -9.91 1.94 -3.47
C LEU A 153 -11.09 1.89 -2.48
N THR A 154 -11.21 2.85 -1.58
CA THR A 154 -12.33 2.90 -0.62
C THR A 154 -13.68 3.14 -1.30
N HIS A 155 -13.70 3.85 -2.44
CA HIS A 155 -14.92 4.20 -3.15
C HIS A 155 -15.28 3.23 -4.28
N GLU A 156 -14.29 2.60 -4.92
CA GLU A 156 -14.46 1.77 -6.12
C GLU A 156 -14.17 0.28 -5.88
N GLY A 157 -13.61 -0.09 -4.73
CA GLY A 157 -13.31 -1.48 -4.37
C GLY A 157 -11.82 -1.82 -4.51
N TYR A 158 -11.52 -3.09 -4.81
CA TYR A 158 -10.14 -3.57 -4.95
C TYR A 158 -9.53 -3.27 -6.34
N GLU A 159 -10.34 -2.81 -7.29
CA GLU A 159 -9.91 -2.33 -8.61
C GLU A 159 -10.49 -0.95 -8.87
N PHE A 160 -9.77 -0.11 -9.61
CA PHE A 160 -10.30 1.18 -10.04
C PHE A 160 -9.68 1.67 -11.34
N THR A 161 -10.35 2.66 -11.93
CA THR A 161 -9.90 3.29 -13.18
C THR A 161 -9.69 4.79 -13.00
N VAL A 162 -8.85 5.37 -13.86
CA VAL A 162 -8.55 6.80 -13.86
C VAL A 162 -8.88 7.36 -15.23
N ASP A 163 -9.79 8.33 -15.27
CA ASP A 163 -10.08 9.09 -16.48
C ASP A 163 -8.81 9.82 -16.96
N LYS A 164 -8.52 9.69 -18.26
CA LYS A 164 -7.37 10.33 -18.90
C LYS A 164 -7.41 11.85 -18.81
N ASP A 165 -8.60 12.44 -18.77
CA ASP A 165 -8.78 13.89 -18.66
C ASP A 165 -8.47 14.41 -17.24
N ASN A 166 -8.46 13.52 -16.24
CA ASN A 166 -8.08 13.87 -14.86
C ASN A 166 -6.55 13.90 -14.69
N LYS A 167 -5.88 14.85 -15.36
CA LYS A 167 -4.42 15.00 -15.37
C LYS A 167 -3.79 15.05 -13.97
N LYS A 168 -4.49 15.64 -13.00
CA LYS A 168 -4.02 15.71 -11.61
C LYS A 168 -3.99 14.34 -10.95
N LEU A 169 -5.05 13.55 -11.12
CA LEU A 169 -5.14 12.18 -10.59
C LEU A 169 -4.14 11.25 -11.29
N VAL A 170 -4.04 11.34 -12.62
CA VAL A 170 -3.03 10.62 -13.42
C VAL A 170 -1.63 10.92 -12.89
N THR A 171 -1.30 12.20 -12.70
CA THR A 171 0.02 12.62 -12.20
C THR A 171 0.28 12.15 -10.78
N ALA A 172 -0.72 12.15 -9.91
CA ALA A 172 -0.58 11.67 -8.53
C ALA A 172 -0.30 10.16 -8.49
N ILE A 173 -0.96 9.38 -9.34
CA ILE A 173 -0.89 7.91 -9.34
C ILE A 173 0.32 7.39 -10.11
N GLN A 174 0.63 7.95 -11.29
CA GLN A 174 1.76 7.50 -12.12
C GLN A 174 3.12 7.62 -11.43
N ASN A 175 3.23 8.49 -10.42
CA ASN A 175 4.45 8.72 -9.66
C ASN A 175 4.58 7.77 -8.44
N VAL A 176 3.63 6.86 -8.25
CA VAL A 176 3.68 5.87 -7.17
C VAL A 176 4.36 4.62 -7.68
N VAL A 177 5.49 4.28 -7.07
CA VAL A 177 6.23 3.05 -7.36
C VAL A 177 5.36 1.84 -6.98
N GLY A 178 5.41 0.80 -7.82
CA GLY A 178 4.58 -0.39 -7.66
C GLY A 178 3.17 -0.26 -8.25
N VAL A 179 2.87 0.87 -8.89
CA VAL A 179 1.60 1.12 -9.57
C VAL A 179 1.82 1.18 -11.08
N ASN A 180 1.00 0.42 -11.80
CA ASN A 180 1.00 0.37 -13.25
C ASN A 180 -0.33 0.94 -13.77
N MET A 181 -0.25 1.75 -14.82
CA MET A 181 -1.41 2.35 -15.48
C MET A 181 -1.53 1.76 -16.88
N VAL A 182 -2.42 0.79 -17.05
CA VAL A 182 -2.63 0.13 -18.33
C VAL A 182 -3.56 0.99 -19.20
N ASP A 183 -3.06 1.41 -20.36
CA ASP A 183 -3.82 2.25 -21.29
C ASP A 183 -5.03 1.48 -21.85
N ARG A 184 -6.22 2.08 -21.66
CA ARG A 184 -7.47 1.71 -22.32
C ARG A 184 -8.01 2.91 -23.09
N ARG A 185 -8.96 2.68 -23.99
CA ARG A 185 -9.47 3.71 -24.90
C ARG A 185 -9.89 5.02 -24.20
N LEU A 186 -10.61 4.92 -23.08
CA LEU A 186 -11.18 6.08 -22.37
C LEU A 186 -10.57 6.35 -20.98
N TYR A 187 -9.83 5.40 -20.43
CA TYR A 187 -9.32 5.46 -19.06
C TYR A 187 -8.00 4.71 -18.94
N TYR A 188 -7.34 4.86 -17.80
CA TYR A 188 -6.27 3.97 -17.37
C TYR A 188 -6.82 2.97 -16.36
N GLU A 189 -6.57 1.69 -16.58
CA GLU A 189 -6.77 0.64 -15.58
C GLU A 189 -5.56 0.66 -14.63
N VAL A 190 -5.80 0.71 -13.33
CA VAL A 190 -4.73 0.79 -12.33
C VAL A 190 -4.49 -0.60 -11.75
N THR A 191 -3.25 -1.08 -11.85
CA THR A 191 -2.83 -2.37 -11.28
C THR A 191 -1.63 -2.19 -10.36
N PHE A 192 -1.43 -3.12 -9.45
CA PHE A 192 -0.39 -3.07 -8.42
C PHE A 192 0.54 -4.26 -8.56
N ASP A 193 1.85 -4.02 -8.63
CA ASP A 193 2.85 -5.10 -8.62
C ASP A 193 3.30 -5.45 -7.19
N GLU A 194 4.13 -6.48 -7.07
CA GLU A 194 4.62 -7.00 -5.79
C GLU A 194 5.38 -5.97 -4.95
N SER A 195 5.96 -4.94 -5.58
CA SER A 195 6.72 -3.91 -4.88
C SER A 195 5.82 -2.89 -4.16
N PHE A 196 4.53 -2.81 -4.53
CA PHE A 196 3.62 -1.76 -4.06
C PHE A 196 3.57 -1.63 -2.53
N CYS A 197 3.33 -2.74 -1.83
CA CYS A 197 3.26 -2.72 -0.36
C CYS A 197 4.65 -2.53 0.28
N TYR A 198 5.70 -3.14 -0.26
CA TYR A 198 7.07 -2.97 0.25
C TYR A 198 7.55 -1.52 0.21
N ILE A 199 7.30 -0.83 -0.90
CA ILE A 199 7.72 0.56 -1.05
C ILE A 199 6.92 1.43 -0.10
N PHE A 200 5.61 1.19 0.05
CA PHE A 200 4.83 1.96 1.01
C PHE A 200 5.31 1.75 2.45
N LEU A 201 5.58 0.51 2.86
CA LEU A 201 6.17 0.21 4.17
C LEU A 201 7.50 0.94 4.39
N SER A 202 8.38 0.92 3.39
CA SER A 202 9.67 1.62 3.43
C SER A 202 9.50 3.14 3.61
N ILE A 203 8.51 3.73 2.94
CA ILE A 203 8.16 5.15 3.11
C ILE A 203 7.67 5.41 4.54
N LEU A 204 6.86 4.53 5.11
CA LEU A 204 6.35 4.67 6.48
C LEU A 204 7.47 4.54 7.53
N TYR A 205 8.41 3.61 7.37
CA TYR A 205 9.58 3.52 8.24
C TYR A 205 10.35 4.84 8.30
N ASN A 206 10.68 5.40 7.12
CA ASN A 206 11.41 6.65 7.04
C ASN A 206 10.60 7.82 7.61
N PHE A 207 9.29 7.84 7.34
CA PHE A 207 8.41 8.88 7.86
C PHE A 207 8.28 8.82 9.40
N PHE A 208 8.10 7.64 9.98
CA PHE A 208 8.04 7.48 11.43
C PHE A 208 9.37 7.78 12.10
N TYR A 209 10.50 7.49 11.44
CA TYR A 209 11.81 7.95 11.88
C TYR A 209 11.90 9.49 11.90
N GLN A 210 11.48 10.17 10.84
CA GLN A 210 11.43 11.65 10.80
C GLN A 210 10.55 12.23 11.90
N ILE A 211 9.40 11.62 12.17
CA ILE A 211 8.54 12.03 13.29
C ILE A 211 9.28 11.84 14.62
N ALA A 212 9.89 10.69 14.86
CA ALA A 212 10.62 10.40 16.09
C ALA A 212 11.75 11.41 16.39
N GLU A 213 12.44 11.91 15.35
CA GLU A 213 13.52 12.90 15.49
C GLU A 213 13.04 14.29 15.93
N ILE A 214 11.81 14.66 15.56
CA ILE A 214 11.23 15.98 15.90
C ILE A 214 10.44 15.97 17.20
N LEU A 215 10.12 14.79 17.74
CA LEU A 215 9.38 14.70 18.99
C LEU A 215 10.28 15.08 20.16
N PRO A 216 9.79 15.89 21.11
CA PRO A 216 10.54 16.19 22.31
C PRO A 216 10.82 14.88 23.08
N ASN A 217 12.03 14.75 23.64
CA ASN A 217 12.31 13.67 24.58
C ASN A 217 11.32 13.76 25.74
N GLU A 218 10.61 12.66 26.04
CA GLU A 218 9.74 12.61 27.22
C GLU A 218 10.57 12.89 28.48
N LYS A 219 10.03 13.72 29.37
CA LYS A 219 10.59 13.95 30.71
C LYS A 219 10.18 12.83 31.65
#